data_AF-A0A967LX65-F1
#
_entry.id   AF-A0A967LX65-F1
#
_cell.length_a   1.000
_cell.length_b   1.000
_cell.length_c   1.000
_cell.angle_alpha   90.00
_cell.angle_beta   90.00
_cell.angle_gamma   90.00
#
_symmetry.space_group_name_H-M   'P 1'
#
loop_
_entity.id
_entity.type
_entity.pdbx_description
1 polymer ?
#
loop_
_entity_poly.entity_id
_entity_poly.type
_entity_poly.pdbx_seq_one_letter_code
_entity_poly.pdbx_strand_id
1 'polypeptide(L)'
;TGDIDTWSWDFDNDGTEDSTEQNPLYTYTTPGVYTVSLTVSGLGGSDTNTKTDYMTVYDPAVASFTATPLSGLAPLAVTFTDGSSGDIDTWSWDFDNDGT
;
A
#
# COMPACT_ATOMS: atom_id res chain seq x y z
N THR A 1 13.68 -34.77 5.06
CA THR A 1 13.01 -33.62 5.69
C THR A 1 12.07 -34.18 6.74
N GLY A 2 12.10 -33.64 7.96
CA GLY A 2 11.14 -34.03 9.01
C GLY A 2 9.80 -33.35 8.79
N ASP A 3 8.76 -33.82 9.48
CA ASP A 3 7.45 -33.16 9.49
C ASP A 3 7.57 -31.78 10.16
N ILE A 4 6.76 -30.82 9.70
CA ILE A 4 6.65 -29.48 10.29
C ILE A 4 5.57 -29.52 11.37
N ASP A 5 5.91 -29.01 12.55
CA ASP A 5 5.03 -28.96 13.71
C ASP A 5 4.43 -27.57 13.92
N THR A 6 5.19 -26.50 13.63
CA THR A 6 4.75 -25.11 13.84
C THR A 6 5.21 -24.15 12.74
N TRP A 7 4.43 -23.07 12.59
CA TRP A 7 4.74 -21.89 11.77
C TRP A 7 4.81 -20.67 12.69
N SER A 8 5.65 -19.71 12.32
CA SER A 8 5.81 -18.43 13.00
C SER A 8 6.04 -17.37 11.93
N TRP A 9 5.04 -16.54 11.72
CA TRP A 9 5.05 -15.46 10.73
C TRP A 9 5.35 -14.13 11.41
N ASP A 10 6.16 -13.31 10.76
CA ASP A 10 6.44 -11.92 11.10
C ASP A 10 6.35 -11.13 9.78
N PHE A 11 5.28 -10.34 9.63
CA PHE A 11 4.87 -9.72 8.36
C PHE A 11 5.49 -8.36 8.11
N ASP A 12 6.13 -7.76 9.11
CA ASP A 12 6.84 -6.49 9.01
C ASP A 12 8.30 -6.54 9.46
N ASN A 13 8.78 -7.73 9.85
CA ASN A 13 10.14 -8.04 10.26
C ASN A 13 10.59 -7.18 11.46
N ASP A 14 9.68 -6.95 12.41
CA ASP A 14 9.96 -6.22 13.64
C ASP A 14 10.50 -7.14 14.76
N GLY A 15 10.55 -8.45 14.51
CA GLY A 15 11.03 -9.46 15.44
C GLY A 15 9.96 -9.99 16.39
N THR A 16 8.70 -9.59 16.21
CA THR A 16 7.54 -10.16 16.89
C THR A 16 6.74 -11.08 15.97
N GLU A 17 6.21 -12.17 16.54
CA GLU A 17 5.38 -13.11 15.81
C GLU A 17 3.95 -12.56 15.68
N ASP A 18 3.46 -12.48 14.44
CA ASP A 18 2.11 -12.06 14.09
C ASP A 18 1.12 -13.23 13.97
N SER A 19 1.59 -14.41 13.53
CA SER A 19 0.72 -15.57 13.33
C SER A 19 1.44 -16.91 13.42
N THR A 20 0.70 -17.94 13.86
CA THR A 20 1.14 -19.34 13.90
C THR A 20 0.38 -20.25 12.93
N GLU A 21 -0.53 -19.67 12.14
CA GLU A 21 -1.28 -20.42 11.13
C GLU A 21 -0.36 -20.83 9.97
N GLN A 22 -0.59 -22.00 9.39
CA GLN A 22 0.15 -22.41 8.19
C GLN A 22 -0.12 -21.47 6.99
N ASN A 23 -1.37 -21.00 6.85
CA ASN A 23 -1.82 -20.14 5.75
C ASN A 23 -2.60 -18.94 6.32
N PRO A 24 -1.92 -17.96 6.91
CA PRO A 24 -2.55 -16.82 7.58
C PRO A 24 -3.16 -15.82 6.61
N LEU A 25 -4.17 -15.08 7.08
CA LEU A 25 -4.63 -13.83 6.47
C LEU A 25 -4.12 -12.65 7.30
N TYR A 26 -3.32 -11.77 6.69
CA TYR A 26 -2.79 -10.56 7.33
C TYR A 26 -3.22 -9.30 6.56
N THR A 27 -3.52 -8.21 7.28
CA THR A 27 -3.95 -6.94 6.69
C THR A 27 -3.03 -5.81 7.14
N TYR A 28 -2.28 -5.24 6.18
CA TYR A 28 -1.49 -4.04 6.40
C TYR A 28 -2.40 -2.80 6.39
N THR A 29 -2.35 -2.01 7.46
CA THR A 29 -3.17 -0.79 7.58
C THR A 29 -2.42 0.50 7.28
N THR A 30 -1.10 0.43 7.18
CA THR A 30 -0.24 1.59 6.98
C THR A 30 0.48 1.44 5.64
N PRO A 31 0.58 2.52 4.84
CA PRO A 31 1.43 2.51 3.66
C PRO A 31 2.89 2.29 4.03
N GLY A 32 3.60 1.51 3.21
CA GLY A 32 4.98 1.14 3.50
C GLY A 32 5.50 0.01 2.64
N VAL A 33 6.80 -0.25 2.79
CA VAL A 33 7.47 -1.42 2.22
C VAL A 33 7.77 -2.38 3.36
N TYR A 34 7.35 -3.64 3.19
CA TYR A 34 7.38 -4.65 4.25
C TYR A 34 8.28 -5.82 3.86
N THR A 35 9.14 -6.20 4.80
CA THR A 35 9.90 -7.45 4.77
C THR A 35 9.11 -8.51 5.52
N VAL A 36 8.97 -9.70 4.95
CA VAL A 36 8.19 -10.79 5.56
C VAL A 36 9.12 -11.95 5.89
N SER A 37 9.01 -12.48 7.11
CA SER A 37 9.71 -13.68 7.53
C SER A 37 8.75 -14.79 7.95
N LEU A 38 9.14 -16.04 7.63
CA LEU A 38 8.47 -17.25 8.09
C LEU A 38 9.52 -18.16 8.71
N THR A 39 9.32 -18.51 9.97
CA THR A 39 10.05 -19.57 10.65
C THR A 39 9.16 -20.81 10.74
N VAL A 40 9.67 -21.95 10.27
CA VAL A 40 9.05 -23.26 10.45
C VAL A 40 9.87 -24.09 11.42
N SER A 41 9.22 -24.82 12.32
CA SER A 41 9.90 -25.73 13.25
C SER A 41 9.26 -27.10 13.26
N GLY A 42 10.07 -28.13 13.48
CA GLY A 42 9.61 -29.49 13.73
C GLY A 42 10.70 -30.35 14.38
N LEU A 43 10.47 -31.66 14.44
CA LEU A 43 11.43 -32.62 15.04
C LEU A 43 12.84 -32.55 14.43
N GLY A 44 12.97 -32.07 13.19
CA GLY A 44 14.24 -31.88 12.50
C GLY A 44 14.98 -30.58 12.84
N GLY A 45 14.41 -29.70 13.67
CA GLY A 45 14.90 -28.36 13.95
C GLY A 45 14.01 -27.27 13.35
N SER A 46 14.57 -26.05 13.24
CA SER A 46 13.89 -24.87 12.72
C SER A 46 14.65 -24.26 11.55
N ASP A 47 13.94 -23.63 10.63
CA ASP A 47 14.51 -22.84 9.54
C ASP A 47 13.67 -21.57 9.30
N THR A 48 14.33 -20.50 8.87
CA THR A 48 13.69 -19.19 8.64
C THR A 48 13.95 -18.73 7.22
N ASN A 49 12.88 -18.36 6.53
CA ASN A 49 12.95 -17.70 5.23
C ASN A 49 12.49 -16.26 5.35
N THR A 50 13.33 -15.32 4.94
CA THR A 50 13.04 -13.88 4.96
C THR A 50 13.04 -13.34 3.54
N LYS A 51 11.97 -12.65 3.16
CA LYS A 51 11.85 -11.92 1.90
C LYS A 51 11.87 -10.42 2.16
N THR A 52 13.00 -9.79 1.83
CA THR A 52 13.21 -8.35 1.96
C THR A 52 12.37 -7.57 0.95
N ASP A 53 11.75 -6.48 1.40
CA ASP A 53 10.96 -5.54 0.60
C ASP A 53 9.92 -6.25 -0.31
N TYR A 54 9.28 -7.28 0.25
CA TYR A 54 8.45 -8.19 -0.52
C TYR A 54 7.08 -7.61 -0.87
N MET A 55 6.53 -6.76 -0.01
CA MET A 55 5.23 -6.14 -0.17
C MET A 55 5.35 -4.62 -0.15
N THR A 56 4.60 -3.94 -1.02
CA THR A 56 4.44 -2.49 -1.00
C THR A 56 2.96 -2.17 -0.85
N VAL A 57 2.64 -1.37 0.16
CA VAL A 57 1.30 -0.88 0.47
C VAL A 57 1.30 0.61 0.22
N TYR A 58 0.36 1.06 -0.60
CA TYR A 58 0.27 2.45 -1.05
C TYR A 58 -0.80 3.21 -0.27
N ASP A 59 -0.61 4.52 -0.14
CA ASP A 59 -1.65 5.43 0.33
C ASP A 59 -2.67 5.65 -0.79
N PRO A 60 -3.98 5.40 -0.55
CA PRO A 60 -4.99 5.62 -1.58
C PRO A 60 -4.97 7.06 -2.11
N ALA A 61 -4.97 7.19 -3.44
CA ALA A 61 -5.10 8.48 -4.10
C ALA A 61 -6.48 9.10 -3.81
N VAL A 62 -6.48 10.36 -3.36
CA VAL A 62 -7.68 11.16 -3.13
C VAL A 62 -7.63 12.39 -4.01
N ALA A 63 -8.50 12.44 -5.02
CA ALA A 63 -8.56 13.56 -5.96
C ALA A 63 -9.16 14.82 -5.31
N SER A 64 -8.53 15.97 -5.53
CA SER A 64 -8.98 17.27 -5.01
C SER A 64 -8.39 18.40 -5.83
N PHE A 65 -9.10 19.53 -5.93
CA PHE A 65 -8.60 20.71 -6.62
C PHE A 65 -9.27 22.00 -6.14
N THR A 66 -8.65 23.12 -6.50
CA THR A 66 -9.23 24.47 -6.36
C THR A 66 -9.18 25.20 -7.69
N ALA A 67 -10.00 26.24 -7.85
CA ALA A 67 -10.04 27.05 -9.08
C ALA A 67 -10.20 28.53 -8.72
N THR A 68 -9.49 29.41 -9.43
CA THR A 68 -9.60 30.88 -9.24
C THR A 68 -9.42 31.64 -10.56
N PRO A 69 -10.26 32.67 -10.85
CA PRO A 69 -11.49 33.06 -10.15
C PRO A 69 -12.67 32.11 -10.45
N LEU A 70 -13.67 32.09 -9.58
CA LEU A 70 -14.89 31.28 -9.76
C LEU A 70 -16.00 32.00 -10.56
N SER A 71 -15.79 33.26 -10.94
CA SER A 71 -16.76 34.06 -11.69
C SER A 71 -16.09 35.27 -12.36
N GLY A 72 -16.66 35.74 -13.47
CA GLY A 72 -16.21 36.92 -14.20
C GLY A 72 -16.96 37.10 -15.52
N LEU A 73 -16.63 38.13 -16.28
CA LEU A 73 -17.18 38.34 -17.62
C LEU A 73 -16.40 37.51 -18.64
N ALA A 74 -17.09 37.03 -19.68
CA ALA A 74 -16.44 36.32 -20.77
C ALA A 74 -15.61 37.28 -21.65
N PRO A 75 -14.44 36.84 -22.16
CA PRO A 75 -13.74 35.58 -21.82
C PRO A 75 -13.11 35.63 -20.43
N LEU A 76 -13.24 34.53 -19.67
CA LEU A 76 -12.68 34.40 -18.33
C LEU A 76 -11.57 33.36 -18.34
N ALA A 77 -10.35 33.78 -18.01
CA ALA A 77 -9.25 32.86 -17.72
C ALA A 77 -9.37 32.37 -16.26
N VAL A 78 -9.31 31.06 -16.06
CA VAL A 78 -9.38 30.42 -14.74
C VAL A 78 -8.15 29.54 -14.55
N THR A 79 -7.51 29.65 -13.39
CA THR A 79 -6.41 28.78 -12.97
C THR A 79 -6.95 27.69 -12.07
N PHE A 80 -6.70 26.44 -12.45
CA PHE A 80 -6.96 25.27 -11.62
C PHE A 80 -5.66 24.84 -10.93
N THR A 81 -5.78 24.46 -9.67
CA THR A 81 -4.66 23.99 -8.85
C THR A 81 -5.03 22.64 -8.28
N ASP A 82 -4.23 21.62 -8.59
CA ASP A 82 -4.33 20.30 -7.99
C ASP A 82 -4.15 20.39 -6.47
N GLY A 83 -5.01 19.69 -5.74
CA GLY A 83 -4.95 19.52 -4.30
C GLY A 83 -5.09 18.07 -3.89
N SER A 84 -4.86 17.14 -4.83
CA SER A 84 -4.95 15.70 -4.60
C SER A 84 -3.87 15.21 -3.63
N SER A 85 -4.12 14.09 -2.96
CA SER A 85 -3.21 13.46 -1.99
C SER A 85 -3.07 11.95 -2.21
N GLY A 86 -2.12 11.32 -1.51
CA GLY A 86 -1.82 9.89 -1.63
C GLY A 86 -0.74 9.60 -2.67
N ASP A 87 -0.57 8.33 -3.03
CA ASP A 87 0.37 7.89 -4.06
C ASP A 87 -0.26 8.06 -5.45
N ILE A 88 0.11 9.14 -6.15
CA ILE A 88 -0.49 9.54 -7.44
C ILE A 88 0.53 9.38 -8.58
N ASP A 89 0.17 8.58 -9.59
CA ASP A 89 0.99 8.38 -10.79
C ASP A 89 0.67 9.37 -11.92
N THR A 90 -0.61 9.73 -12.09
CA THR A 90 -1.08 10.55 -13.23
C THR A 90 -2.25 11.44 -12.84
N TRP A 91 -2.41 12.53 -13.58
CA TRP A 91 -3.56 13.44 -13.50
C TRP A 91 -4.22 13.53 -14.88
N SER A 92 -5.55 13.53 -14.90
CA SER A 92 -6.37 13.80 -16.08
C SER A 92 -7.39 14.88 -15.71
N TRP A 93 -7.56 15.86 -16.60
CA TRP A 93 -8.47 16.98 -16.43
C TRP A 93 -9.42 17.01 -17.60
N ASP A 94 -10.71 16.84 -17.30
CA ASP A 94 -11.79 16.95 -18.26
C ASP A 94 -12.59 18.23 -17.94
N PHE A 95 -12.33 19.29 -18.70
CA PHE A 95 -12.96 20.59 -18.49
C PHE A 95 -14.35 20.68 -19.12
N ASP A 96 -14.66 19.82 -20.09
CA ASP A 96 -15.89 19.85 -20.87
C ASP A 96 -16.84 18.67 -20.53
N ASN A 97 -16.43 17.82 -19.59
CA ASN A 97 -17.10 16.59 -19.17
C ASN A 97 -17.42 15.66 -20.36
N ASP A 98 -16.47 15.52 -21.29
CA ASP A 98 -16.62 14.69 -22.48
C ASP A 98 -15.93 13.32 -22.38
N GLY A 99 -15.24 13.06 -21.26
CA GLY A 99 -14.55 11.81 -20.97
C GLY A 99 -13.18 11.69 -21.62
N THR A 100 -12.58 12.79 -22.06
CA THR A 100 -11.21 12.82 -22.61
C THR A 100 -10.26 13.78 -21.89
#